data_AF-A0A139IAC7-F1
#
_entry.id   AF-A0A139IAC7-F1
#
_cell.length_a   1.000
_cell.length_b   1.000
_cell.length_c   1.000
_cell.angle_alpha   90.00
_cell.angle_beta   90.00
_cell.angle_gamma   90.00
#
_symmetry.space_group_name_H-M   'P 1'
#
loop_
_entity.id
_entity.type
_entity.pdbx_description
1 polymer ?
#
loop_
_entity_poly.entity_id
_entity_poly.type
_entity_poly.pdbx_seq_one_letter_code
_entity_poly.pdbx_strand_id
1 'polypeptide(L)'
;MDFYGKDREPRDRLCPKLEHITAIPESILQDRGWLDTMSVAKKMSWAATRETTRPEDIAYYLLGIFDVNIPLLYGEGGEKAFRRLQEAIMRSSTDHSILI
;
A
#
# COMPACT_ATOMS: atom_id res chain seq x y z
N MET A 1 -18.42 13.09 -26.83
CA MET A 1 -18.69 12.88 -25.39
C MET A 1 -17.35 12.57 -24.75
N ASP A 2 -16.69 13.59 -24.20
CA ASP A 2 -15.46 13.43 -23.41
C ASP A 2 -15.66 14.14 -22.07
N PHE A 3 -16.27 13.45 -21.11
CA PHE A 3 -16.64 14.02 -19.81
C PHE A 3 -15.54 13.90 -18.74
N TYR A 4 -14.35 13.35 -19.05
CA TYR A 4 -13.31 13.02 -18.06
C TYR A 4 -12.01 13.85 -18.10
N GLY A 5 -11.94 14.90 -18.93
CA GLY A 5 -10.64 15.43 -19.34
C GLY A 5 -10.12 16.74 -18.70
N LYS A 6 -10.90 17.51 -17.93
CA LYS A 6 -10.59 18.95 -17.81
C LYS A 6 -9.95 19.47 -16.52
N ASP A 7 -9.97 18.74 -15.40
CA ASP A 7 -9.51 19.28 -14.10
C ASP A 7 -8.60 18.31 -13.31
N ARG A 8 -7.62 17.67 -13.97
CA ARG A 8 -6.59 16.92 -13.22
C ARG A 8 -5.55 17.89 -12.67
N GLU A 9 -5.52 18.05 -11.34
CA GLU A 9 -4.42 18.76 -10.68
C GLU A 9 -3.08 18.14 -11.12
N PRO A 10 -2.08 18.97 -11.49
CA PRO A 10 -0.74 18.51 -11.80
C PRO A 10 -0.13 17.67 -10.66
N ARG A 11 0.64 16.62 -10.98
CA ARG A 11 1.18 15.68 -9.98
C ARG A 11 2.04 16.37 -8.92
N ASP A 12 2.82 17.37 -9.32
CA ASP A 12 3.64 18.24 -8.47
C ASP A 12 2.84 18.95 -7.36
N ARG A 13 1.53 19.17 -7.57
CA ARG A 13 0.65 19.76 -6.54
C ARG A 13 -0.06 18.73 -5.67
N LEU A 14 -0.15 17.49 -6.13
CA LEU A 14 -0.81 16.39 -5.44
C LEU A 14 0.14 15.61 -4.55
N CYS A 15 1.38 15.38 -4.99
CA CYS A 15 2.36 14.56 -4.27
C CYS A 15 2.63 15.05 -2.85
N PRO A 16 2.83 16.36 -2.56
CA PRO A 16 3.04 16.83 -1.19
C PRO A 16 1.83 16.59 -0.28
N LYS A 17 0.61 16.75 -0.82
CA LYS A 17 -0.64 16.49 -0.08
C LYS A 17 -0.78 15.00 0.22
N LEU A 18 -0.48 14.16 -0.77
CA LEU A 18 -0.58 12.71 -0.65
C LEU A 18 0.49 12.15 0.31
N GLU A 19 1.71 12.66 0.29
CA GLU A 19 2.74 12.28 1.26
C GLU A 19 2.28 12.59 2.68
N HIS A 20 1.73 13.78 2.91
CA HIS A 20 1.22 14.15 4.22
C HIS A 20 0.11 13.21 4.74
N ILE A 21 -0.79 12.77 3.85
CA ILE A 21 -1.93 11.90 4.21
C ILE A 21 -1.50 10.43 4.34
N THR A 22 -0.66 9.95 3.44
CA THR A 22 -0.37 8.51 3.28
C THR A 22 0.95 8.08 3.90
N ALA A 23 1.79 9.03 4.30
CA ALA A 23 3.18 8.85 4.71
C ALA A 23 4.09 8.20 3.65
N ILE A 24 3.60 8.08 2.41
CA ILE A 24 4.39 7.60 1.26
C ILE A 24 5.18 8.80 0.72
N PRO A 25 6.52 8.76 0.71
CA PRO A 25 7.36 9.85 0.23
C PRO A 25 6.98 10.34 -1.17
N GLU A 26 7.02 11.65 -1.41
CA GLU A 26 6.78 12.23 -2.73
C GLU A 26 7.64 11.58 -3.81
N SER A 27 8.90 11.24 -3.53
CA SER A 27 9.79 10.56 -4.48
C SER A 27 9.22 9.23 -4.98
N ILE A 28 8.55 8.46 -4.10
CA ILE A 28 7.89 7.19 -4.44
C ILE A 28 6.57 7.44 -5.19
N LEU A 29 5.86 8.50 -4.84
CA LEU A 29 4.61 8.90 -5.54
C LEU A 29 4.88 9.41 -6.96
N GLN A 30 6.04 10.04 -7.19
CA GLN A 30 6.49 10.50 -8.50
C GLN A 30 7.07 9.35 -9.34
N ASP A 31 7.84 8.46 -8.72
CA ASP A 31 8.46 7.31 -9.38
C ASP A 31 8.39 6.05 -8.49
N ARG A 32 7.58 5.08 -8.93
CA ARG A 32 7.39 3.80 -8.23
C ARG A 32 8.68 2.96 -8.18
N GLY A 33 9.70 3.25 -8.99
CA GLY A 33 10.99 2.54 -8.96
C GLY A 33 11.70 2.61 -7.59
N TRP A 34 11.41 3.63 -6.78
CA TRP A 34 11.95 3.75 -5.42
C TRP A 34 11.28 2.83 -4.40
N LEU A 35 10.15 2.21 -4.74
CA LEU A 35 9.38 1.36 -3.83
C LEU A 35 10.21 0.17 -3.32
N ASP A 36 11.06 -0.43 -4.16
CA ASP A 36 11.86 -1.60 -3.81
C ASP A 36 13.04 -1.27 -2.88
N THR A 37 13.39 0.01 -2.75
CA THR A 37 14.43 0.47 -1.82
C THR A 37 13.92 0.57 -0.38
N MET A 38 12.60 0.53 -0.17
CA MET A 38 11.98 0.59 1.16
C MET A 38 11.89 -0.78 1.79
N SER A 39 12.28 -0.89 3.07
CA SER A 39 12.12 -2.12 3.85
C SER A 39 10.65 -2.50 4.02
N VAL A 40 10.40 -3.77 4.32
CA VAL A 40 9.05 -4.27 4.62
C VAL A 40 8.42 -3.48 5.77
N ALA A 41 9.16 -3.26 6.87
CA ALA A 41 8.68 -2.47 8.00
C ALA A 41 8.30 -1.03 7.61
N LYS A 42 9.08 -0.38 6.73
CA LYS A 42 8.76 0.98 6.26
C LYS A 42 7.48 0.99 5.42
N LYS A 43 7.32 0.02 4.51
CA LYS A 43 6.09 -0.14 3.72
C LYS A 43 4.87 -0.42 4.61
N MET A 44 5.04 -1.26 5.62
CA MET A 44 4.01 -1.53 6.63
C MET A 44 3.66 -0.27 7.45
N SER A 45 4.62 0.59 7.75
CA SER A 45 4.33 1.82 8.52
C SER A 45 3.33 2.76 7.84
N TRP A 46 3.24 2.72 6.50
CA TRP A 46 2.22 3.46 5.76
C TRP A 46 0.80 2.98 6.05
N ALA A 47 0.66 1.78 6.61
CA ALA A 47 -0.63 1.24 7.04
C ALA A 47 -1.12 1.79 8.38
N ALA A 48 -0.22 2.29 9.22
CA ALA A 48 -0.47 2.43 10.65
C ALA A 48 -1.63 3.37 11.01
N THR A 49 -1.92 4.34 10.16
CA THR A 49 -2.98 5.36 10.38
C THR A 49 -4.20 5.17 9.49
N ARG A 50 -4.25 4.10 8.69
CA ARG A 50 -5.35 3.90 7.73
C ARG A 50 -6.55 3.24 8.40
N GLU A 51 -7.70 3.87 8.21
CA GLU A 51 -9.01 3.28 8.54
C GLU A 51 -9.63 2.69 7.28
N THR A 52 -10.20 1.49 7.41
CA THR A 52 -10.82 0.76 6.31
C THR A 52 -12.28 0.47 6.63
N THR A 53 -13.15 0.57 5.63
CA THR A 53 -14.59 0.29 5.81
C THR A 53 -14.81 -1.19 6.10
N ARG A 54 -14.06 -2.07 5.44
CA ARG A 54 -14.07 -3.49 5.71
C ARG A 54 -12.77 -3.89 6.40
N PRO A 55 -12.83 -4.74 7.45
CA PRO A 55 -11.62 -5.08 8.20
C PRO A 55 -10.51 -5.73 7.37
N GLU A 56 -10.84 -6.44 6.29
CA GLU A 56 -9.88 -7.17 5.45
C GLU A 56 -9.15 -6.27 4.45
N ASP A 57 -9.74 -5.13 4.11
CA ASP A 57 -9.10 -4.13 3.25
C ASP A 57 -7.77 -3.63 3.86
N ILE A 58 -7.56 -3.71 5.18
CA ILE A 58 -6.27 -3.40 5.84
C ILE A 58 -5.10 -4.17 5.22
N ALA A 59 -5.36 -5.38 4.75
CA ALA A 59 -4.39 -6.22 4.07
C ALA A 59 -4.42 -5.98 2.55
N TYR A 60 -5.61 -5.83 1.97
CA TYR A 60 -5.76 -5.83 0.52
C TYR A 60 -5.23 -4.56 -0.16
N TYR A 61 -5.27 -3.40 0.48
CA TYR A 61 -4.66 -2.22 -0.14
C TYR A 61 -3.12 -2.30 -0.18
N LEU A 62 -2.51 -3.15 0.66
CA LEU A 62 -1.04 -3.33 0.69
C LEU A 62 -0.53 -4.26 -0.41
N LEU A 63 -1.41 -5.02 -1.09
CA LEU A 63 -1.01 -5.97 -2.12
C LEU A 63 -0.18 -5.32 -3.23
N GLY A 64 -0.62 -4.15 -3.70
CA GLY A 64 0.10 -3.38 -4.72
C GLY A 64 1.40 -2.74 -4.22
N ILE A 65 1.58 -2.55 -2.91
CA ILE A 65 2.82 -2.01 -2.33
C ILE A 65 3.88 -3.11 -2.20
N PHE A 66 3.45 -4.34 -1.92
CA PHE A 66 4.32 -5.50 -1.78
C PHE A 66 4.47 -6.34 -3.04
N ASP A 67 3.75 -5.98 -4.11
CA ASP A 67 3.71 -6.72 -5.37
C ASP A 67 3.35 -8.21 -5.17
N VAL A 68 2.41 -8.48 -4.27
CA VAL A 68 1.93 -9.83 -3.96
C VAL A 68 0.50 -10.01 -4.43
N ASN A 69 0.17 -11.23 -4.84
CA ASN A 69 -1.16 -11.60 -5.29
C ASN A 69 -1.75 -12.68 -4.37
N ILE A 70 -2.84 -12.36 -3.68
CA ILE A 70 -3.63 -13.31 -2.89
C ILE A 70 -5.11 -13.14 -3.23
N PRO A 71 -5.93 -14.21 -3.21
CA PRO A 71 -7.38 -14.09 -3.44
C PRO A 71 -8.05 -13.15 -2.42
N LEU A 72 -8.91 -12.25 -2.91
CA LEU A 72 -9.76 -11.39 -2.09
C LEU A 72 -10.94 -12.20 -1.55
N LEU A 73 -11.00 -12.38 -0.23
CA LEU A 73 -12.00 -13.13 0.50
C LEU A 73 -12.73 -12.21 1.48
N TYR A 74 -13.71 -11.47 0.96
CA TYR A 74 -14.54 -10.61 1.80
C TYR A 74 -15.33 -11.42 2.83
N GLY A 75 -15.34 -10.93 4.08
CA GLY A 75 -15.91 -11.66 5.22
C GLY A 75 -14.93 -12.59 5.93
N GLU A 76 -13.66 -12.70 5.52
CA GLU A 76 -12.66 -13.48 6.24
C GLU A 76 -12.15 -12.81 7.53
N GLY A 77 -12.39 -11.50 7.67
CA GLY A 77 -11.93 -10.68 8.79
C GLY A 77 -10.51 -10.14 8.60
N GLY A 78 -10.22 -9.02 9.27
CA GLY A 78 -8.96 -8.28 9.10
C GLY A 78 -7.72 -9.06 9.51
N GLU A 79 -7.77 -9.74 10.67
CA GLU A 79 -6.65 -10.52 11.17
C GLU A 79 -6.24 -11.65 10.21
N LYS A 80 -7.22 -12.36 9.65
CA LYS A 80 -6.97 -13.48 8.73
C LYS A 80 -6.43 -13.00 7.39
N ALA A 81 -7.01 -11.94 6.83
CA ALA A 81 -6.50 -11.33 5.60
C ALA A 81 -5.06 -10.80 5.79
N PHE A 82 -4.78 -10.17 6.92
CA PHE A 82 -3.45 -9.64 7.23
C PHE A 82 -2.40 -10.75 7.42
N ARG A 83 -2.77 -11.86 8.07
CA ARG A 83 -1.91 -13.05 8.17
C ARG A 83 -1.55 -13.60 6.79
N ARG A 84 -2.52 -13.73 5.89
CA ARG A 84 -2.28 -14.20 4.50
C ARG A 84 -1.36 -13.25 3.73
N LEU A 85 -1.50 -11.94 3.93
CA LEU A 85 -0.59 -10.95 3.38
C LEU A 85 0.84 -11.17 3.89
N GLN A 86 1.03 -11.29 5.21
CA GLN A 86 2.35 -11.56 5.80
C GLN A 86 2.97 -12.83 5.23
N GLU A 87 2.22 -13.94 5.17
CA GLU A 87 2.67 -15.20 4.57
C GLU A 87 3.08 -15.03 3.10
N ALA A 88 2.34 -14.24 2.31
CA ALA A 88 2.69 -13.97 0.92
C ALA A 88 3.98 -13.16 0.80
N ILE A 89 4.17 -12.14 1.65
CA ILE A 89 5.39 -11.33 1.69
C ILE A 89 6.59 -12.19 2.11
N MET A 90 6.45 -13.07 3.10
CA MET A 90 7.55 -13.97 3.53
C MET A 90 7.96 -14.96 2.43
N ARG A 91 7.04 -15.33 1.54
CA ARG A 91 7.34 -16.23 0.41
C ARG A 91 8.07 -15.50 -0.72
N SER A 92 7.83 -14.21 -0.91
CA SER A 92 8.43 -13.40 -1.98
C SER A 92 9.64 -12.59 -1.54
N SER A 93 9.86 -12.39 -0.24
CA SER A 93 10.89 -11.52 0.33
C SER A 93 11.82 -12.24 1.29
N THR A 94 13.12 -11.96 1.17
CA THR A 94 14.17 -12.36 2.15
C THR A 94 14.41 -11.29 3.21
N ASP A 95 13.65 -10.20 3.23
CA ASP A 95 13.75 -9.11 4.20
C ASP A 95 13.11 -9.53 5.54
N HIS A 96 13.96 -9.70 6.56
CA HIS A 96 13.57 -10.16 7.89
C HIS A 96 12.93 -9.06 8.74
N SER A 97 12.88 -7.80 8.26
CA SER A 97 12.20 -6.70 8.97
C SER A 97 10.70 -6.90 9.12
N ILE A 98 10.12 -7.91 8.46
CA ILE A 98 8.72 -8.34 8.65
C ILE A 98 8.42 -8.85 10.07
N LEU A 99 9.44 -9.24 10.84
CA LEU A 99 9.30 -9.77 12.20
C LEU A 99 9.39 -8.70 13.30
N ILE A 100 9.58 -7.43 12.93
CA ILE A 100 9.85 -6.29 13.84
C ILE A 100 8.61 -5.44 14.02
#